data_AF-A0A0Q6G7K3-F1
#
_entry.id   AF-A0A0Q6G7K3-F1
#
_cell.length_a   1.000
_cell.length_b   1.000
_cell.length_c   1.000
_cell.angle_alpha   90.00
_cell.angle_beta   90.00
_cell.angle_gamma   90.00
#
_symmetry.space_group_name_H-M   'P 1'
#
loop_
_entity.id
_entity.type
_entity.pdbx_description
1 polymer ?
#
loop_
_entity_poly.entity_id
_entity_poly.type
_entity_poly.pdbx_seq_one_letter_code
_entity_poly.pdbx_strand_id
1 'polypeptide(L)'
;MMYIVDSNILIEAKDRYYGLDFAPGFWEWLVEARHAGRVFSVTAVRDEVEGRGDELSEWSRSAGRDLYLSPRSTVAGPLTELARWANRHDRYTASAEREFLASADYTLVAQACDLGYTVVTHETPSPDSRRRIKIPEACAAVGVPCCTPWQVLRTEGARLVRPAA
;
A
#
# COMPACT_ATOMS: atom_id res chain seq x y z
N MET A 1 -4.74 11.83 -9.46
CA MET A 1 -3.59 11.04 -8.98
C MET A 1 -4.06 9.60 -8.83
N MET A 2 -3.17 8.62 -9.01
CA MET A 2 -3.50 7.21 -8.81
C MET A 2 -2.65 6.67 -7.66
N TYR A 3 -3.25 5.86 -6.80
CA TYR A 3 -2.68 5.43 -5.53
C TYR A 3 -2.63 3.91 -5.43
N ILE A 4 -1.55 3.40 -4.84
CA ILE A 4 -1.45 2.01 -4.39
C ILE A 4 -1.39 2.00 -2.86
N VAL A 5 -2.36 1.35 -2.23
CA VAL A 5 -2.45 1.21 -0.78
C VAL A 5 -1.80 -0.08 -0.30
N ASP A 6 -1.04 0.04 0.78
CA ASP A 6 -0.43 -1.07 1.51
C ASP A 6 -1.44 -1.76 2.45
N SER A 7 -1.19 -3.02 2.81
CA SER A 7 -2.01 -3.81 3.75
C SER A 7 -2.15 -3.09 5.09
N ASN A 8 -1.07 -2.49 5.58
CA ASN A 8 -1.07 -1.79 6.86
C ASN A 8 -2.04 -0.59 6.87
N ILE A 9 -2.32 0.02 5.71
CA ILE A 9 -3.34 1.09 5.61
C ILE A 9 -4.73 0.54 5.90
N LEU A 10 -5.07 -0.62 5.34
CA LEU A 10 -6.37 -1.25 5.53
C LEU A 10 -6.50 -1.80 6.96
N ILE A 11 -5.44 -2.42 7.48
CA ILE A 11 -5.40 -2.98 8.83
C ILE A 11 -5.52 -1.86 9.88
N GLU A 12 -4.68 -0.82 9.81
CA GLU A 12 -4.75 0.29 10.76
C GLU A 12 -6.03 1.11 10.63
N ALA A 13 -6.57 1.26 9.42
CA ALA A 13 -7.87 1.87 9.22
C ALA A 13 -8.93 1.13 10.05
N LYS A 14 -9.06 -0.18 9.88
CA LYS A 14 -10.01 -1.00 10.63
C LYS A 14 -9.78 -0.95 12.14
N ASP A 15 -8.55 -1.16 12.57
CA ASP A 15 -8.24 -1.39 13.99
C ASP A 15 -8.21 -0.10 14.82
N ARG A 16 -8.12 1.09 14.20
CA ARG A 16 -7.89 2.34 14.92
C ARG A 16 -8.86 3.47 14.60
N TYR A 17 -9.05 3.78 13.32
CA TYR A 17 -9.63 5.08 12.92
C TYR A 17 -10.96 4.97 12.18
N TYR A 18 -11.13 3.88 11.44
CA TYR A 18 -12.20 3.64 10.50
C TYR A 18 -12.73 2.21 10.66
N GLY A 19 -13.27 1.89 11.84
CA GLY A 19 -13.93 0.60 12.05
C GLY A 19 -15.03 0.37 11.01
N LEU A 20 -15.17 -0.87 10.53
CA LEU A 20 -16.14 -1.24 9.49
C LEU A 20 -17.59 -0.96 9.94
N ASP A 21 -17.85 -1.05 11.24
CA ASP A 21 -19.15 -0.88 11.87
C ASP A 21 -19.57 0.59 12.09
N PHE A 22 -18.63 1.46 12.48
CA PHE A 22 -18.94 2.85 12.87
C PHE A 22 -18.46 3.91 11.88
N ALA A 23 -17.55 3.56 10.95
CA ALA A 23 -16.99 4.48 9.95
C ALA A 23 -17.06 3.90 8.51
N PRO A 24 -18.24 3.47 8.04
CA PRO A 24 -18.39 2.83 6.73
C PRO A 24 -17.97 3.73 5.57
N GLY A 25 -18.09 5.06 5.70
CA GLY A 25 -17.77 6.00 4.63
C GLY A 25 -16.33 5.95 4.12
N PHE A 26 -15.35 5.54 4.95
CA PHE A 26 -13.98 5.33 4.47
C PHE A 26 -13.89 4.13 3.50
N TRP A 27 -14.59 3.05 3.84
CA TRP A 27 -14.60 1.81 3.06
C TRP A 27 -15.41 1.95 1.77
N GLU A 28 -16.54 2.64 1.84
CA GLU A 28 -17.32 3.03 0.65
C GLU A 28 -16.49 3.91 -0.29
N TRP A 29 -15.78 4.90 0.26
CA TRP A 29 -14.88 5.74 -0.53
C TRP A 29 -13.77 4.93 -1.22
N LEU A 30 -13.18 3.91 -0.56
CA LEU A 30 -12.19 3.05 -1.19
C LEU A 30 -12.75 2.33 -2.42
N VAL A 31 -13.97 1.80 -2.31
CA VAL A 31 -14.66 1.10 -3.41
C VAL A 31 -14.99 2.09 -4.54
N GLU A 32 -15.52 3.26 -4.22
CA GLU A 32 -15.81 4.32 -5.22
C GLU A 32 -14.55 4.82 -5.93
N ALA A 33 -13.50 5.11 -5.16
CA ALA A 33 -12.22 5.55 -5.69
C ALA A 33 -11.57 4.47 -6.57
N ARG A 34 -11.78 3.19 -6.23
CA ARG A 34 -11.40 2.09 -7.10
C ARG A 34 -12.19 2.08 -8.40
N HIS A 35 -13.52 2.17 -8.36
CA HIS A 35 -14.34 2.21 -9.58
C HIS A 35 -13.98 3.38 -10.50
N ALA A 36 -13.59 4.51 -9.92
CA ALA A 36 -13.12 5.67 -10.65
C ALA A 36 -11.64 5.59 -11.09
N GLY A 37 -10.96 4.45 -10.87
CA GLY A 37 -9.59 4.21 -11.29
C GLY A 37 -8.54 5.04 -10.55
N ARG A 38 -8.81 5.45 -9.30
CA ARG A 38 -7.91 6.28 -8.49
C ARG A 38 -7.16 5.50 -7.41
N VAL A 39 -7.78 4.51 -6.79
CA VAL A 39 -7.17 3.74 -5.69
C VAL A 39 -7.14 2.27 -6.04
N PHE A 40 -5.99 1.64 -5.80
CA PHE A 40 -5.75 0.23 -6.01
C PHE A 40 -4.88 -0.32 -4.88
N SER A 41 -4.75 -1.63 -4.83
CA SER A 41 -3.72 -2.33 -4.08
C SER A 41 -3.13 -3.44 -4.96
N VAL A 42 -2.24 -4.27 -4.44
CA VAL A 42 -1.60 -5.36 -5.20
C VAL A 42 -2.05 -6.72 -4.70
N THR A 43 -1.95 -7.74 -5.55
CA THR A 43 -2.37 -9.10 -5.20
C THR A 43 -1.69 -9.64 -3.94
N ALA A 44 -0.42 -9.31 -3.70
CA ALA A 44 0.29 -9.70 -2.48
C ALA A 44 -0.36 -9.12 -1.20
N VAL A 45 -0.85 -7.88 -1.26
CA VAL A 45 -1.60 -7.26 -0.15
C VAL A 45 -2.94 -7.94 0.04
N ARG A 46 -3.64 -8.35 -1.03
CA ARG A 46 -4.86 -9.15 -0.91
C ARG A 46 -4.61 -10.42 -0.11
N ASP A 47 -3.57 -11.17 -0.48
CA ASP A 47 -3.27 -12.46 0.11
C ASP A 47 -2.91 -12.30 1.60
N GLU A 48 -2.22 -11.21 1.96
CA GLU A 48 -1.97 -10.85 3.36
C GLU A 48 -3.26 -10.52 4.11
N VAL A 49 -4.10 -9.64 3.56
CA VAL A 49 -5.35 -9.19 4.20
C VAL A 49 -6.33 -10.34 4.37
N GLU A 50 -6.56 -11.15 3.33
CA GLU A 50 -7.48 -12.29 3.37
C GLU A 50 -6.96 -13.45 4.23
N GLY A 51 -5.64 -13.55 4.40
CA GLY A 51 -4.99 -14.54 5.25
C GLY A 51 -5.21 -14.32 6.75
N ARG A 52 -5.68 -13.13 7.16
CA ARG A 52 -5.95 -12.81 8.57
C ARG A 52 -7.17 -13.54 9.13
N GLY A 53 -8.16 -13.83 8.28
CA GLY A 53 -9.38 -14.54 8.67
C GLY A 53 -10.33 -13.75 9.57
N ASP A 54 -10.25 -12.42 9.55
CA ASP A 54 -11.09 -11.51 10.31
C ASP A 54 -12.13 -10.80 9.42
N GLU A 55 -12.90 -9.88 9.99
CA GLU A 55 -13.89 -9.05 9.28
C GLU A 55 -13.28 -8.27 8.09
N LEU A 56 -11.98 -7.92 8.14
CA LEU A 56 -11.29 -7.27 7.02
C LEU A 56 -11.15 -8.21 5.84
N SER A 57 -10.92 -9.49 6.13
CA SER A 57 -10.82 -10.55 5.13
C SER A 57 -12.16 -10.72 4.40
N GLU A 58 -13.27 -10.62 5.12
CA GLU A 58 -14.61 -10.66 4.52
C GLU A 58 -14.89 -9.43 3.65
N TRP A 59 -14.54 -8.24 4.15
CA TRP A 59 -14.63 -7.00 3.38
C TRP A 59 -13.76 -7.04 2.11
N SER A 60 -12.52 -7.51 2.21
CA SER A 60 -11.60 -7.63 1.06
C SER A 60 -12.19 -8.52 -0.05
N ARG A 61 -12.82 -9.63 0.34
CA ARG A 61 -13.48 -10.53 -0.62
C ARG A 61 -14.71 -9.90 -1.26
N SER A 62 -15.46 -9.09 -0.52
CA SER A 62 -16.68 -8.43 -1.02
C SER A 62 -16.40 -7.19 -1.86
N ALA A 63 -15.34 -6.42 -1.54
CA ALA A 63 -14.89 -5.25 -2.30
C ALA A 63 -14.47 -5.60 -3.74
N GLY A 64 -14.22 -6.89 -4.01
CA GLY A 64 -13.98 -7.43 -5.34
C GLY A 64 -12.51 -7.46 -5.72
N ARG A 65 -12.15 -8.45 -6.55
CA ARG A 65 -10.76 -8.67 -7.00
C ARG A 65 -10.20 -7.48 -7.77
N ASP A 66 -11.06 -6.62 -8.30
CA ASP A 66 -10.70 -5.45 -9.07
C ASP A 66 -9.85 -4.47 -8.28
N LEU A 67 -10.03 -4.36 -6.95
CA LEU A 67 -9.19 -3.51 -6.09
C LEU A 67 -7.71 -3.90 -6.18
N TYR A 68 -7.42 -5.17 -6.43
CA TYR A 68 -6.08 -5.74 -6.36
C TYR A 68 -5.51 -5.97 -7.76
N LEU A 69 -4.51 -5.18 -8.10
CA LEU A 69 -3.79 -5.31 -9.36
C LEU A 69 -2.95 -6.59 -9.36
N SER A 70 -3.10 -7.33 -10.45
CA SER A 70 -2.20 -8.44 -10.77
C SER A 70 -0.88 -7.89 -11.32
N PRO A 71 0.27 -8.51 -11.01
CA PRO A 71 1.55 -8.11 -11.59
C PRO A 71 1.49 -8.08 -13.11
N ARG A 72 1.85 -6.95 -13.72
CA ARG A 72 2.00 -6.84 -15.17
C ARG A 72 3.30 -7.49 -15.62
N SER A 73 3.37 -7.92 -16.88
CA SER A 73 4.61 -8.46 -17.45
C SER A 73 5.78 -7.46 -17.46
N THR A 74 5.49 -6.16 -17.45
CA THR A 74 6.46 -5.07 -17.46
C THR A 74 7.10 -4.80 -16.09
N VAL A 75 6.52 -5.31 -14.99
CA VAL A 75 7.00 -5.07 -13.62
C VAL A 75 8.39 -5.66 -13.34
N ALA A 76 8.87 -6.57 -14.20
CA ALA A 76 10.18 -7.21 -14.06
C ALA A 76 11.35 -6.21 -14.04
N GLY A 77 11.23 -5.10 -14.78
CA GLY A 77 12.23 -4.03 -14.79
C GLY A 77 12.38 -3.37 -13.42
N PRO A 78 11.31 -2.73 -12.90
CA PRO A 78 11.31 -2.13 -11.56
C PRO A 78 11.66 -3.11 -10.44
N LEU A 79 11.19 -4.36 -10.50
CA LEU A 79 11.60 -5.40 -9.53
C LEU A 79 13.12 -5.58 -9.54
N THR A 80 13.72 -5.76 -10.71
CA THR A 80 15.17 -5.96 -10.86
C THR A 80 15.95 -4.75 -10.35
N GLU A 81 15.49 -3.54 -10.66
CA GLU A 81 16.12 -2.30 -10.20
C GLU A 81 16.10 -2.18 -8.68
N LEU A 82 14.92 -2.41 -8.08
CA LEU A 82 14.71 -2.31 -6.64
C LEU A 82 15.50 -3.39 -5.89
N ALA A 83 15.58 -4.61 -6.44
CA ALA A 83 16.42 -5.68 -5.89
C ALA A 83 17.91 -5.31 -5.96
N ARG A 84 18.40 -4.78 -7.08
CA ARG A 84 19.78 -4.31 -7.19
C ARG A 84 20.07 -3.16 -6.23
N TRP A 85 19.12 -2.27 -5.98
CA TRP A 85 19.28 -1.19 -5.02
C TRP A 85 19.39 -1.72 -3.58
N ALA A 86 18.49 -2.64 -3.20
CA ALA A 86 18.46 -3.25 -1.88
C ALA A 86 19.78 -3.96 -1.55
N ASN A 87 20.35 -4.71 -2.51
CA ASN A 87 21.61 -5.44 -2.35
C ASN A 87 22.88 -4.58 -2.52
N ARG A 88 22.78 -3.31 -2.94
CA ARG A 88 23.96 -2.48 -3.28
C ARG A 88 24.56 -1.74 -2.08
N HIS A 89 23.84 -1.64 -0.97
CA HIS A 89 24.27 -0.84 0.17
C HIS A 89 24.58 -1.74 1.36
N ASP A 90 25.82 -1.71 1.86
CA ASP A 90 26.26 -2.34 3.13
C ASP A 90 25.53 -1.83 4.38
N ARG A 91 24.50 -1.01 4.18
CA ARG A 91 23.68 -0.40 5.21
C ARG A 91 22.71 -1.42 5.81
N TYR A 92 22.09 -2.28 4.99
CA TYR A 92 21.07 -3.22 5.46
C TYR A 92 21.72 -4.56 5.82
N THR A 93 21.11 -5.27 6.76
CA THR A 93 21.52 -6.65 7.03
C THR A 93 21.00 -7.58 5.94
N ALA A 94 21.70 -8.68 5.68
CA ALA A 94 21.24 -9.70 4.74
C ALA A 94 19.86 -10.30 5.12
N SER A 95 19.42 -10.19 6.39
CA SER A 95 18.05 -10.55 6.78
C SER A 95 17.04 -9.53 6.26
N ALA A 96 17.32 -8.24 6.46
CA ALA A 96 16.45 -7.16 6.03
C ALA A 96 16.25 -7.16 4.50
N GLU A 97 17.31 -7.42 3.74
CA GLU A 97 17.25 -7.55 2.28
C GLU A 97 16.36 -8.72 1.86
N ARG A 98 16.57 -9.91 2.43
CA ARG A 98 15.78 -11.11 2.10
C ARG A 98 14.31 -10.96 2.50
N GLU A 99 14.05 -10.40 3.67
CA GLU A 99 12.69 -10.13 4.15
C GLU A 99 11.97 -9.17 3.22
N PHE A 100 12.62 -8.09 2.81
CA PHE A 100 12.06 -7.13 1.86
C PHE A 100 11.78 -7.77 0.50
N LEU A 101 12.73 -8.51 -0.07
CA LEU A 101 12.54 -9.17 -1.38
C LEU A 101 11.44 -10.24 -1.36
N ALA A 102 11.07 -10.74 -0.19
CA ALA A 102 9.96 -11.68 0.01
C ALA A 102 8.65 -11.00 0.41
N SER A 103 8.64 -9.69 0.70
CA SER A 103 7.47 -8.99 1.23
C SER A 103 6.52 -8.47 0.14
N ALA A 104 5.28 -8.18 0.54
CA ALA A 104 4.32 -7.49 -0.31
C ALA A 104 4.84 -6.11 -0.75
N ASP A 105 5.56 -5.40 0.13
CA ASP A 105 6.13 -4.06 -0.13
C ASP A 105 7.00 -4.03 -1.38
N TYR A 106 7.83 -5.05 -1.58
CA TYR A 106 8.70 -5.13 -2.76
C TYR A 106 7.88 -5.18 -4.06
N THR A 107 6.83 -6.00 -4.09
CA THR A 107 5.93 -6.07 -5.26
C THR A 107 5.08 -4.80 -5.40
N LEU A 108 4.68 -4.20 -4.28
CA LEU A 108 3.86 -3.00 -4.22
C LEU A 108 4.60 -1.80 -4.82
N VAL A 109 5.83 -1.55 -4.38
CA VAL A 109 6.66 -0.44 -4.88
C VAL A 109 7.03 -0.65 -6.34
N ALA A 110 7.36 -1.88 -6.75
CA ALA A 110 7.69 -2.18 -8.13
C ALA A 110 6.49 -1.96 -9.07
N GLN A 111 5.27 -2.35 -8.67
CA GLN A 111 4.07 -2.07 -9.45
C GLN A 111 3.75 -0.56 -9.50
N ALA A 112 3.92 0.16 -8.38
CA ALA A 112 3.74 1.61 -8.38
C ALA A 112 4.69 2.31 -9.34
N CYS A 113 5.95 1.87 -9.40
CA CYS A 113 6.95 2.35 -10.35
C CYS A 113 6.54 2.07 -11.80
N ASP A 114 6.13 0.83 -12.09
CA ASP A 114 5.71 0.40 -13.43
C ASP A 114 4.47 1.17 -13.93
N LEU A 115 3.55 1.49 -13.02
CA LEU A 115 2.28 2.17 -13.32
C LEU A 115 2.37 3.70 -13.24
N GLY A 116 3.43 4.26 -12.64
CA GLY A 116 3.54 5.68 -12.33
C GLY A 116 2.55 6.14 -11.23
N TYR A 117 2.26 5.27 -10.27
CA TYR A 117 1.31 5.53 -9.18
C TYR A 117 2.04 5.99 -7.91
N THR A 118 1.29 6.59 -6.98
CA THR A 118 1.79 7.01 -5.66
C THR A 118 1.53 5.92 -4.63
N VAL A 119 2.54 5.55 -3.85
CA VAL A 119 2.38 4.59 -2.74
C VAL A 119 1.80 5.28 -1.51
N VAL A 120 0.82 4.65 -0.87
CA VAL A 120 0.23 5.13 0.38
C VAL A 120 0.70 4.25 1.52
N THR A 121 1.41 4.85 2.48
CA THR A 121 1.96 4.13 3.64
C THR A 121 1.91 4.97 4.92
N HIS A 122 1.83 4.31 6.07
CA HIS A 122 2.00 4.93 7.39
C HIS A 122 3.49 5.06 7.79
N GLU A 123 4.40 4.40 7.06
CA GLU A 123 5.81 4.42 7.40
C GLU A 123 6.44 5.80 7.22
N THR A 124 7.29 6.18 8.17
CA THR A 124 8.18 7.33 8.05
C THR A 124 9.58 6.89 7.64
N PRO A 125 10.28 7.67 6.78
CA PRO A 125 11.67 7.39 6.42
C PRO A 125 12.53 7.18 7.68
N SER A 126 13.42 6.20 7.64
CA SER A 126 14.36 5.94 8.73
C SER A 126 15.75 5.70 8.17
N PRO A 127 16.51 6.79 7.91
CA PRO A 127 17.85 6.72 7.32
C PRO A 127 18.88 5.94 8.16
N ASP A 128 18.58 5.72 9.44
CA ASP A 128 19.44 4.94 10.34
C ASP A 128 19.01 3.47 10.46
N SER A 129 17.87 3.10 9.86
CA SER A 129 17.40 1.71 9.88
C SER A 129 18.36 0.83 9.10
N ARG A 130 18.87 -0.21 9.76
CA ARG A 130 19.69 -1.28 9.16
C ARG A 130 18.98 -2.63 9.10
N ARG A 131 17.97 -2.82 9.96
CA ARG A 131 17.29 -4.11 10.17
C ARG A 131 16.03 -4.29 9.33
N ARG A 132 15.53 -3.22 8.70
CA ARG A 132 14.33 -3.23 7.87
C ARG A 132 14.46 -2.16 6.80
N ILE A 133 14.17 -2.54 5.56
CA ILE A 133 13.99 -1.61 4.45
C ILE A 133 12.58 -1.03 4.58
N LYS A 134 12.45 0.29 4.61
CA LYS A 134 11.15 0.95 4.69
C LYS A 134 10.61 1.33 3.32
N ILE A 135 9.28 1.35 3.19
CA ILE A 135 8.56 1.70 1.95
C ILE A 135 9.01 3.06 1.40
N PRO A 136 9.12 4.15 2.19
CA PRO A 136 9.56 5.44 1.67
C PRO A 136 10.99 5.41 1.08
N GLU A 137 11.88 4.58 1.63
CA GLU A 137 13.25 4.45 1.12
C GLU A 137 13.27 3.68 -0.20
N ALA A 138 12.50 2.58 -0.27
CA ALA A 138 12.30 1.83 -1.50
C ALA A 138 11.66 2.70 -2.60
N CYS A 139 10.64 3.49 -2.26
CA CYS A 139 10.00 4.42 -3.18
C CYS A 139 10.98 5.47 -3.72
N ALA A 140 11.76 6.09 -2.84
CA ALA A 140 12.78 7.08 -3.23
C ALA A 140 13.84 6.49 -4.16
N ALA A 141 14.22 5.23 -3.96
CA ALA A 141 15.23 4.54 -4.77
C ALA A 141 14.85 4.40 -6.25
N VAL A 142 13.55 4.25 -6.54
CA VAL A 142 13.01 4.07 -7.91
C VAL A 142 12.18 5.28 -8.37
N GLY A 143 12.26 6.41 -7.67
CA GLY A 143 11.57 7.65 -8.04
C GLY A 143 10.05 7.60 -7.91
N VAL A 144 9.51 6.68 -7.11
CA VAL A 144 8.08 6.57 -6.82
C VAL A 144 7.69 7.58 -5.73
N PRO A 145 6.66 8.40 -5.91
CA PRO A 145 6.15 9.24 -4.84
C PRO A 145 5.44 8.39 -3.78
N CYS A 146 5.62 8.74 -2.52
CA CYS A 146 4.87 8.14 -1.41
C CYS A 146 4.17 9.22 -0.59
N CYS A 147 3.01 8.89 -0.03
CA CYS A 147 2.24 9.80 0.82
C CYS A 147 1.51 9.05 1.96
N THR A 148 1.03 9.82 2.93
CA THR A 148 0.22 9.30 4.03
C THR A 148 -1.25 9.17 3.63
N PRO A 149 -2.03 8.27 4.26
CA PRO A 149 -3.47 8.20 4.03
C PRO A 149 -4.18 9.54 4.26
N TRP A 150 -3.72 10.33 5.23
CA TRP A 150 -4.25 11.66 5.51
C TRP A 150 -4.05 12.65 4.36
N GLN A 151 -2.95 12.54 3.62
CA GLN A 151 -2.73 13.36 2.42
C GLN A 151 -3.67 12.94 1.30
N VAL A 152 -3.88 11.64 1.11
CA VAL A 152 -4.85 11.10 0.13
C VAL A 152 -6.25 11.62 0.44
N LEU A 153 -6.73 11.41 1.67
CA LEU A 153 -8.06 11.85 2.10
C LEU A 153 -8.27 13.35 1.92
N ARG A 154 -7.28 14.18 2.27
CA ARG A 154 -7.35 15.64 2.05
C ARG A 154 -7.38 16.01 0.56
N THR A 155 -6.58 15.33 -0.26
CA THR A 155 -6.51 15.56 -1.70
C THR A 155 -7.81 15.17 -2.39
N GLU A 156 -8.42 14.08 -1.95
CA GLU A 156 -9.71 13.58 -2.46
C GLU A 156 -10.91 14.31 -1.84
N GLY A 157 -10.68 15.33 -1.01
CA GLY A 157 -11.74 16.17 -0.44
C GLY A 157 -12.61 15.46 0.59
N ALA A 158 -12.13 14.38 1.20
CA ALA A 158 -12.86 13.61 2.19
C ALA A 158 -13.21 14.47 3.41
N ARG A 159 -14.44 14.30 3.93
CA ARG A 159 -14.95 15.00 5.10
C ARG A 159 -15.64 14.02 6.02
N LEU A 160 -15.36 14.11 7.31
CA LEU A 160 -16.15 13.45 8.33
C LEU A 160 -17.35 14.34 8.66
N VAL A 161 -18.54 13.88 8.27
CA VAL A 161 -19.80 14.60 8.50
C VAL A 161 -20.67 13.83 9.49
N ARG A 162 -21.27 14.54 10.44
CA ARG A 162 -22.28 13.95 11.32
C ARG A 162 -23.62 13.93 10.58
N PRO A 163 -24.37 12.81 10.59
CA PRO A 163 -25.72 12.79 10.04
C PRO A 163 -26.59 13.89 10.67
N ALA A 164 -27.45 14.51 9.87
CA ALA A 164 -28.49 15.38 10.41
C ALA A 164 -29.46 14.55 11.26
N ALA A 165 -29.96 15.13 12.35
CA ALA A 165 -30.96 14.51 13.21
C ALA A 165 -32.33 14.42 12.52
#